data_AF-A0A3B5QNQ0-F1
#
_entry.id   AF-A0A3B5QNQ0-F1
#
_cell.length_a   1.000
_cell.length_b   1.000
_cell.length_c   1.000
_cell.angle_alpha   90.00
_cell.angle_beta   90.00
_cell.angle_gamma   90.00
#
_symmetry.space_group_name_H-M   'P 1'
#
loop_
_entity.id
_entity.type
_entity.pdbx_description
1 polymer ?
#
loop_
_entity_poly.entity_id
_entity_poly.type
_entity_poly.pdbx_seq_one_letter_code
_entity_poly.pdbx_strand_id
1 'polypeptide(L)'
;MTWSDSYMSLSICTSHSSPRPAVSLCSSYSFIQSFKALEKNKQWLEYDQQREAYVRAILDKMLWLEKHLNETNQAHSKQHNEEHSDAEPQREIKELFVNQLKQADVWLDMLKKQVEVTHQELIIAEKRFRAREGELEALIHQLKSETISKGSPQEGCHNSEEEEQQQREETQELKARLKEEKRRSTNFELQASLYQRYMLNYHHADQEKITDLERQRDQQDLGSCEEAMPPSSSPRDSLASSSHTSVLNDSILECPTCQNEYPASEYRELLKHLEICLE
;
A
#
# COMPACT_ATOMS: atom_id res chain seq x y z
N MET A 1 27.28 32.28 -38.21
CA MET A 1 26.67 32.30 -39.55
C MET A 1 26.80 33.71 -40.10
N THR A 2 27.80 33.89 -40.96
CA THR A 2 28.17 35.15 -41.60
C THR A 2 27.46 35.28 -42.94
N TRP A 3 26.78 36.39 -43.18
CA TRP A 3 26.45 36.86 -44.53
C TRP A 3 26.92 38.30 -44.67
N SER A 4 28.09 38.40 -45.29
CA SER A 4 28.66 39.56 -45.94
C SER A 4 27.97 39.78 -47.28
N ASP A 5 27.54 41.00 -47.61
CA ASP A 5 27.34 41.41 -49.00
C ASP A 5 27.70 42.88 -49.22
N SER A 6 28.94 43.06 -49.69
CA SER A 6 29.31 43.74 -50.95
C SER A 6 28.69 45.11 -51.25
N TYR A 7 29.47 46.14 -50.90
CA TYR A 7 29.48 47.43 -51.58
C TYR A 7 29.99 47.26 -53.03
N MET A 8 29.15 47.59 -54.02
CA MET A 8 29.57 47.78 -55.40
C MET A 8 29.39 49.25 -55.78
N SER A 9 30.53 49.90 -56.01
CA SER A 9 30.71 51.26 -56.52
C SER A 9 29.97 51.49 -57.84
N LEU A 10 29.20 52.58 -57.90
CA LEU A 10 28.75 53.18 -59.16
C LEU A 10 29.60 54.41 -59.48
N SER A 11 30.49 54.24 -60.45
CA SER A 11 31.26 55.31 -61.09
C SER A 11 30.34 56.21 -61.91
N ILE A 12 30.49 57.52 -61.70
CA ILE A 12 29.84 58.59 -62.46
C ILE A 12 30.67 58.88 -63.72
N CYS A 13 30.06 58.78 -64.91
CA CYS A 13 30.54 59.46 -66.11
C CYS A 13 29.39 60.25 -66.76
N THR A 14 29.58 61.56 -66.76
CA THR A 14 28.75 62.65 -67.30
C THR A 14 28.74 62.72 -68.83
N SER A 15 27.57 63.02 -69.41
CA SER A 15 27.45 63.69 -70.72
C SER A 15 26.31 64.72 -70.70
N HIS A 16 26.63 65.89 -71.23
CA HIS A 16 25.92 67.18 -71.21
C HIS A 16 24.54 67.21 -71.88
N SER A 17 23.57 67.93 -71.28
CA SER A 17 22.87 69.11 -71.88
C SER A 17 21.73 69.67 -70.99
N SER A 18 21.92 70.91 -70.51
CA SER A 18 21.02 72.07 -70.19
C SER A 18 19.47 71.94 -70.00
N PRO A 19 18.74 72.95 -69.45
CA PRO A 19 18.40 73.07 -68.03
C PRO A 19 16.89 73.22 -67.70
N ARG A 20 16.45 72.59 -66.58
CA ARG A 20 15.29 72.94 -65.69
C ARG A 20 13.84 72.84 -66.25
N PRO A 21 12.81 72.59 -65.39
CA PRO A 21 12.79 72.81 -63.94
C PRO A 21 12.87 71.54 -63.11
N ALA A 22 14.00 71.39 -62.41
CA ALA A 22 14.09 70.60 -61.19
C ALA A 22 13.42 71.38 -60.05
N VAL A 23 12.09 71.50 -60.07
CA VAL A 23 11.29 71.97 -58.93
C VAL A 23 9.90 71.37 -59.03
N SER A 24 9.57 70.39 -58.17
CA SER A 24 8.22 70.04 -57.67
C SER A 24 8.07 68.55 -57.29
N LEU A 25 8.76 67.61 -57.96
CA LEU A 25 8.51 66.17 -57.76
C LEU A 25 9.12 65.58 -56.47
N CYS A 26 10.18 66.17 -55.91
CA CYS A 26 10.78 65.70 -54.65
C CYS A 26 9.91 66.09 -53.42
N SER A 27 9.21 67.22 -53.50
CA SER A 27 8.31 67.67 -52.44
C SER A 27 6.99 66.91 -52.44
N SER A 28 6.49 66.50 -53.62
CA SER A 28 5.27 65.68 -53.70
C SER A 28 5.50 64.23 -53.27
N TYR A 29 6.66 63.65 -53.57
CA TYR A 29 7.00 62.29 -53.13
C TYR A 29 7.22 62.19 -51.61
N SER A 30 7.89 63.17 -51.01
CA SER A 30 8.07 63.27 -49.55
C SER A 30 6.74 63.51 -48.81
N PHE A 31 5.84 64.33 -49.37
CA PHE A 31 4.49 64.55 -48.83
C PHE A 31 3.63 63.28 -48.87
N ILE A 32 3.64 62.54 -49.98
CA ILE A 32 2.89 61.26 -50.10
C ILE A 32 3.44 60.21 -49.13
N GLN A 33 4.76 60.15 -48.95
CA GLN A 33 5.39 59.24 -47.99
C GLN A 33 5.05 59.61 -46.54
N SER A 34 5.01 60.90 -46.21
CA SER A 34 4.57 61.41 -44.89
C SER A 34 3.12 61.06 -44.61
N PHE A 35 2.21 61.25 -45.58
CA PHE A 35 0.80 60.89 -45.42
C PHE A 35 0.60 59.38 -45.19
N LYS A 36 1.29 58.52 -45.95
CA LYS A 36 1.26 57.06 -45.75
C LYS A 36 1.82 56.64 -44.38
N ALA A 37 2.86 57.32 -43.90
CA ALA A 37 3.42 57.07 -42.57
C ALA A 37 2.43 57.49 -41.47
N LEU A 38 1.76 58.64 -41.65
CA LEU A 38 0.73 59.11 -40.72
C LEU A 38 -0.47 58.15 -40.64
N GLU A 39 -0.93 57.65 -41.79
CA GLU A 39 -2.02 56.67 -41.85
C GLU A 39 -1.63 55.36 -41.17
N LYS A 40 -0.41 54.87 -41.39
CA LYS A 40 0.09 53.68 -40.68
C LYS A 40 0.21 53.91 -39.18
N ASN A 41 0.66 55.09 -38.75
CA ASN A 41 0.74 55.42 -37.32
C ASN A 41 -0.66 55.43 -36.68
N LYS A 42 -1.68 55.91 -37.39
CA LYS A 42 -3.08 55.84 -36.93
C LYS A 42 -3.54 54.38 -36.77
N GLN A 43 -3.27 53.53 -37.76
CA GLN A 43 -3.61 52.11 -37.69
C GLN A 43 -2.88 51.39 -36.54
N TRP A 44 -1.60 51.71 -36.30
CA TRP A 44 -0.85 51.16 -35.17
C TRP A 44 -1.42 51.59 -33.83
N LEU A 45 -1.89 52.83 -33.71
CA LEU A 45 -2.53 53.33 -32.50
C LEU A 45 -3.85 52.59 -32.21
N GLU A 46 -4.69 52.39 -33.23
CA GLU A 46 -5.94 51.63 -33.10
C GLU A 46 -5.66 50.16 -32.73
N TYR A 47 -4.68 49.54 -33.37
CA TYR A 47 -4.23 48.18 -33.04
C TYR A 47 -3.72 48.09 -31.59
N ASP A 48 -2.94 49.07 -31.15
CA ASP A 48 -2.40 49.13 -29.79
C ASP A 48 -3.52 49.21 -28.74
N GLN A 49 -4.51 50.09 -28.95
CA GLN A 49 -5.68 50.20 -28.08
C GLN A 49 -6.49 48.91 -28.00
N GLN A 50 -6.71 48.22 -29.12
CA GLN A 50 -7.41 46.93 -29.15
C GLN A 50 -6.61 45.84 -28.41
N ARG A 51 -5.29 45.79 -28.63
CA ARG A 51 -4.41 44.85 -27.92
C ARG A 51 -4.43 45.09 -26.41
N GLU A 52 -4.38 46.35 -25.99
CA GLU A 52 -4.50 46.70 -24.57
C GLU A 52 -5.84 46.26 -23.98
N ALA A 53 -6.95 46.52 -24.66
CA ALA A 53 -8.28 46.10 -24.20
C ALA A 53 -8.38 44.57 -24.09
N TYR A 54 -7.83 43.84 -25.06
CA TYR A 54 -7.77 42.38 -25.04
C TYR A 54 -6.95 41.84 -23.86
N VAL A 55 -5.77 42.41 -23.61
CA VAL A 55 -4.92 42.02 -22.48
C VAL A 55 -5.61 42.32 -21.15
N ARG A 56 -6.27 43.48 -21.01
CA ARG A 56 -7.06 43.79 -19.80
C ARG A 56 -8.15 42.75 -19.55
N ALA A 57 -8.90 42.37 -20.59
CA ALA A 57 -9.95 41.35 -20.45
C ALA A 57 -9.40 39.97 -20.03
N ILE A 58 -8.20 39.58 -20.51
CA ILE A 58 -7.53 38.36 -20.06
C ILE A 58 -7.15 38.44 -18.59
N LEU A 59 -6.57 39.57 -18.16
CA LEU A 59 -6.16 39.77 -16.77
C LEU A 59 -7.37 39.75 -15.83
N ASP A 60 -8.47 40.39 -16.21
CA ASP A 60 -9.72 40.36 -15.43
C ASP A 60 -10.26 38.94 -15.29
N LYS A 61 -10.24 38.14 -16.37
CA LYS A 61 -10.64 36.73 -16.33
C LYS A 61 -9.70 35.89 -15.46
N MET A 62 -8.40 36.14 -15.54
CA MET A 62 -7.39 35.44 -14.72
C MET A 62 -7.61 35.71 -13.23
N LEU A 63 -7.79 36.98 -12.86
CA LEU A 63 -8.07 37.40 -11.48
C LEU A 63 -9.40 36.82 -10.98
N TRP A 64 -10.42 36.80 -11.83
CA TRP A 64 -11.71 36.20 -11.47
C TRP A 64 -11.56 34.69 -11.20
N LEU A 65 -10.84 33.98 -12.07
CA LEU A 65 -10.59 32.54 -11.89
C LEU A 65 -9.74 32.26 -10.65
N GLU A 66 -8.71 33.06 -10.37
CA GLU A 66 -7.88 32.94 -9.18
C GLU A 66 -8.70 33.14 -7.91
N LYS A 67 -9.55 34.17 -7.89
CA LYS A 67 -10.48 34.41 -6.78
C LYS A 67 -11.45 33.25 -6.59
N HIS A 68 -12.08 32.80 -7.66
CA HIS A 68 -13.02 31.69 -7.62
C HIS A 68 -12.35 30.40 -7.11
N LEU A 69 -11.17 30.08 -7.63
CA LEU A 69 -10.39 28.92 -7.19
C LEU A 69 -10.04 29.01 -5.69
N ASN A 70 -9.61 30.18 -5.22
CA ASN A 70 -9.30 30.38 -3.82
C ASN A 70 -10.55 30.26 -2.93
N GLU A 71 -11.70 30.79 -3.36
CA GLU A 71 -12.98 30.65 -2.66
C GLU A 71 -13.45 29.18 -2.63
N THR A 72 -13.36 28.46 -3.75
CA THR A 72 -13.67 27.03 -3.83
C THR A 72 -12.73 26.21 -2.94
N ASN A 73 -11.43 26.49 -2.94
CA ASN A 73 -10.45 25.82 -2.08
C ASN A 73 -10.70 26.11 -0.59
N GLN A 74 -11.06 27.36 -0.25
CA GLN A 74 -11.43 27.71 1.12
C GLN A 74 -12.73 27.03 1.55
N ALA A 75 -13.73 26.95 0.66
CA ALA A 75 -14.97 26.23 0.91
C ALA A 75 -14.68 24.73 1.14
N HIS A 76 -13.89 24.10 0.27
CA HIS A 76 -13.49 22.70 0.40
C HIS A 76 -12.67 22.44 1.67
N SER A 77 -11.76 23.36 2.04
CA SER A 77 -10.99 23.25 3.28
C SER A 77 -11.86 23.39 4.53
N LYS A 78 -12.87 24.27 4.51
CA LYS A 78 -13.83 24.40 5.62
C LYS A 78 -14.74 23.18 5.70
N GLN A 79 -15.20 22.68 4.56
CA GLN A 79 -16.01 21.48 4.48
C GLN A 79 -15.24 20.27 5.02
N HIS A 80 -13.96 20.11 4.68
CA HIS A 80 -13.12 19.05 5.26
C HIS A 80 -12.75 19.29 6.73
N ASN A 81 -12.82 20.52 7.26
CA ASN A 81 -12.63 20.77 8.69
C ASN A 81 -13.92 20.56 9.51
N GLU A 82 -15.09 20.70 8.89
CA GLU A 82 -16.41 20.50 9.52
C GLU A 82 -16.96 19.07 9.33
N GLU A 83 -16.69 18.42 8.19
CA GLU A 83 -17.09 17.04 7.86
C GLU A 83 -16.07 16.00 8.33
N HIS A 84 -14.83 16.38 8.65
CA HIS A 84 -13.82 15.46 9.16
C HIS A 84 -13.20 15.91 10.49
N SER A 85 -13.87 15.53 11.58
CA SER A 85 -13.15 14.98 12.75
C SER A 85 -12.55 13.60 12.40
N ASP A 86 -11.82 13.49 11.28
CA ASP A 86 -11.12 12.26 10.88
C ASP A 86 -9.86 12.03 11.74
N ALA A 87 -9.58 12.94 12.67
CA ALA A 87 -8.59 12.76 13.71
C ALA A 87 -8.99 11.66 14.72
N GLU A 88 -10.27 11.34 14.89
CA GLU A 88 -10.73 10.32 15.86
C GLU A 88 -10.53 8.89 15.34
N PRO A 89 -11.05 8.50 14.15
CA PRO A 89 -10.82 7.16 13.60
C PRO A 89 -9.33 6.87 13.38
N GLN A 90 -8.58 7.89 12.95
CA GLN A 90 -7.14 7.77 12.72
C GLN A 90 -6.32 7.71 14.03
N ARG A 91 -6.85 8.24 15.15
CA ARG A 91 -6.26 8.06 16.49
C ARG A 91 -6.54 6.66 17.03
N GLU A 92 -7.77 6.17 16.89
CA GLU A 92 -8.17 4.82 17.31
C GLU A 92 -7.33 3.75 16.61
N ILE A 93 -7.15 3.87 15.29
CA ILE A 93 -6.31 2.95 14.52
C ILE A 93 -4.85 2.96 15.03
N LYS A 94 -4.29 4.15 15.29
CA LYS A 94 -2.93 4.28 15.84
C LYS A 94 -2.82 3.65 17.24
N GLU A 95 -3.83 3.81 18.08
CA GLU A 95 -3.86 3.24 19.41
C GLU A 95 -3.95 1.72 19.40
N LEU A 96 -4.72 1.14 18.46
CA LEU A 96 -4.76 -0.30 18.22
C LEU A 96 -3.37 -0.86 17.86
N PHE A 97 -2.66 -0.21 16.92
CA PHE A 97 -1.31 -0.63 16.54
C PHE A 97 -0.32 -0.52 17.71
N VAL A 98 -0.37 0.57 18.46
CA VAL A 98 0.47 0.75 19.67
C VAL A 98 0.19 -0.34 20.70
N ASN A 99 -1.07 -0.69 20.91
CA ASN A 99 -1.46 -1.74 21.86
C ASN A 99 -1.06 -3.14 21.38
N GLN A 100 -1.13 -3.42 20.08
CA GLN A 100 -0.61 -4.66 19.50
C GLN A 100 0.92 -4.77 19.67
N LEU A 101 1.67 -3.69 19.42
CA LEU A 101 3.12 -3.67 19.62
C LEU A 101 3.50 -3.91 21.08
N LYS A 102 2.81 -3.27 22.03
CA LYS A 102 3.02 -3.51 23.47
C LYS A 102 2.77 -4.97 23.85
N GLN A 103 1.73 -5.60 23.30
CA GLN A 103 1.49 -7.01 23.54
C GLN A 103 2.63 -7.86 22.97
N ALA A 104 3.04 -7.62 21.73
CA ALA A 104 4.16 -8.33 21.10
C ALA A 104 5.45 -8.23 21.92
N ASP A 105 5.76 -7.07 22.48
CA ASP A 105 6.93 -6.86 23.35
C ASP A 105 6.85 -7.70 24.62
N VAL A 106 5.68 -7.76 25.27
CA VAL A 106 5.47 -8.58 26.47
C VAL A 106 5.64 -10.06 26.14
N TRP A 107 5.06 -10.54 25.03
CA TRP A 107 5.21 -11.92 24.58
C TRP A 107 6.67 -12.27 24.26
N LEU A 108 7.39 -11.35 23.62
CA LEU A 108 8.79 -11.51 23.27
C LEU A 108 9.68 -11.57 24.52
N ASP A 109 9.43 -10.72 25.53
CA ASP A 109 10.14 -10.77 26.81
C ASP A 109 9.87 -12.08 27.57
N MET A 110 8.61 -12.55 27.56
CA MET A 110 8.24 -13.82 28.16
C MET A 110 8.94 -15.01 27.46
N LEU A 111 8.95 -15.03 26.12
CA LEU A 111 9.63 -16.07 25.35
C LEU A 111 11.14 -16.05 25.61
N LYS A 112 11.77 -14.88 25.67
CA LYS A 112 13.19 -14.74 26.02
C LYS A 112 13.50 -15.34 27.40
N LYS A 113 12.70 -14.99 28.41
CA LYS A 113 12.83 -15.56 29.75
C LYS A 113 12.64 -17.07 29.77
N GLN A 114 11.67 -17.58 29.01
CA GLN A 114 11.44 -19.02 28.90
C GLN A 114 12.63 -19.74 28.27
N VAL A 115 13.20 -19.18 27.20
CA VAL A 115 14.41 -19.72 26.55
C VAL A 115 15.60 -19.72 27.50
N GLU A 116 15.77 -18.66 28.29
CA GLU A 116 16.86 -18.59 29.29
C GLU A 116 16.70 -19.68 30.36
N VAL A 117 15.49 -19.86 30.90
CA VAL A 117 15.21 -20.90 31.91
C VAL A 117 15.45 -22.29 31.34
N THR A 118 14.93 -22.60 30.15
CA THR A 118 15.13 -23.93 29.54
C THR A 118 16.59 -24.18 29.19
N HIS A 119 17.31 -23.13 28.77
CA HIS A 119 18.75 -23.23 28.52
C HIS A 119 19.53 -23.56 29.81
N GLN A 120 19.19 -22.92 30.93
CA GLN A 120 19.80 -23.22 32.23
C GLN A 120 19.48 -24.63 32.70
N GLU A 121 18.24 -25.09 32.56
CA GLU A 121 17.83 -26.46 32.89
C GLU A 121 18.58 -27.49 32.03
N LEU A 122 18.78 -27.20 30.74
CA LEU A 122 19.55 -28.05 29.84
C LEU A 122 21.01 -28.17 30.28
N ILE A 123 21.66 -27.05 30.64
CA ILE A 123 23.04 -27.07 31.16
C ILE A 123 23.14 -27.92 32.42
N ILE A 124 22.17 -27.80 33.32
CA ILE A 124 22.14 -28.60 34.55
C ILE A 124 21.93 -30.09 34.23
N ALA A 125 21.03 -30.42 33.30
CA ALA A 125 20.80 -31.78 32.86
C ALA A 125 22.04 -32.40 32.21
N GLU A 126 22.76 -31.64 31.36
CA GLU A 126 24.01 -32.09 30.73
C GLU A 126 25.09 -32.39 31.77
N LYS A 127 25.26 -31.52 32.78
CA LYS A 127 26.20 -31.76 33.89
C LYS A 127 25.87 -33.04 34.66
N ARG A 128 24.58 -33.27 34.94
CA ARG A 128 24.11 -34.51 35.61
C ARG A 128 24.33 -35.75 34.75
N PHE A 129 24.17 -35.63 33.44
CA PHE A 129 24.43 -36.72 32.49
C PHE A 129 25.91 -37.09 32.47
N ARG A 130 26.81 -36.10 32.32
CA ARG A 130 28.27 -36.30 32.35
C ARG A 130 28.75 -36.92 33.66
N ALA A 131 28.16 -36.54 34.80
CA ALA A 131 28.48 -37.16 36.08
C ALA A 131 28.14 -38.66 36.11
N ARG A 132 26.94 -39.03 35.62
CA ARG A 132 26.51 -40.43 35.52
C ARG A 132 27.33 -41.24 34.51
N GLU A 133 27.75 -40.63 33.41
CA GLU A 133 28.68 -41.27 32.47
C GLU A 133 30.00 -41.63 33.17
N GLY A 134 30.57 -40.70 33.96
CA GLY A 134 31.77 -40.98 34.75
C GLY A 134 31.59 -42.09 35.79
N GLU A 135 30.44 -42.14 36.47
CA GLU A 135 30.11 -43.23 37.39
C GLU A 135 30.03 -44.58 36.67
N LEU A 136 29.41 -44.61 35.49
CA LEU A 136 29.30 -45.81 34.65
C LEU A 136 30.68 -46.30 34.18
N GLU A 137 31.54 -45.40 33.73
CA GLU A 137 32.92 -45.72 33.35
C GLU A 137 33.71 -46.31 34.52
N ALA A 138 33.57 -45.72 35.72
CA ALA A 138 34.22 -46.22 36.93
C ALA A 138 33.76 -47.64 37.29
N LEU A 139 32.44 -47.92 37.21
CA LEU A 139 31.89 -49.26 37.44
C LEU A 139 32.38 -50.28 36.41
N ILE A 140 32.47 -49.88 35.13
CA ILE A 140 33.02 -50.73 34.05
C ILE A 140 34.48 -51.08 34.36
N HIS A 141 35.28 -50.10 34.79
CA HIS A 141 36.67 -50.34 35.18
C HIS A 141 36.78 -51.27 36.40
N GLN A 142 35.91 -51.08 37.41
CA GLN A 142 35.87 -51.94 38.58
C GLN A 142 35.54 -53.39 38.22
N LEU A 143 34.48 -53.64 37.43
CA LEU A 143 34.09 -54.97 36.97
C LEU A 143 35.21 -55.67 36.19
N LYS A 144 35.87 -54.95 35.29
CA LYS A 144 37.04 -55.48 34.55
C LYS A 144 38.16 -55.87 35.49
N SER A 145 38.46 -55.04 36.50
CA SER A 145 39.50 -55.34 37.48
C SER A 145 39.16 -56.54 38.38
N GLU A 146 37.89 -56.69 38.80
CA GLU A 146 37.43 -57.86 39.55
C GLU A 146 37.49 -59.14 38.71
N THR A 147 37.17 -59.05 37.42
CA THR A 147 37.23 -60.20 36.49
C THR A 147 38.67 -60.69 36.31
N ILE A 148 39.62 -59.76 36.21
CA ILE A 148 41.05 -60.08 36.14
C ILE A 148 41.57 -60.60 37.50
N SER A 149 41.04 -60.08 38.61
CA SER A 149 41.41 -60.51 39.97
C SER A 149 40.82 -61.88 40.37
N LYS A 150 39.68 -62.29 39.78
CA LYS A 150 38.99 -63.57 40.05
C LYS A 150 39.40 -64.71 39.10
N GLY A 151 40.51 -64.57 38.38
CA GLY A 151 41.05 -65.61 37.50
C GLY A 151 41.54 -66.86 38.26
N SER A 152 40.64 -67.72 38.71
CA SER A 152 40.85 -69.16 38.90
C SER A 152 39.58 -69.91 38.45
N PRO A 153 39.69 -71.08 37.78
CA PRO A 153 38.54 -71.73 37.18
C PRO A 153 37.86 -72.66 38.20
N GLN A 154 36.76 -72.21 38.81
CA GLN A 154 35.82 -73.14 39.45
C GLN A 154 34.40 -72.57 39.62
N GLU A 155 33.46 -73.40 39.15
CA GLU A 155 32.03 -73.51 39.51
C GLU A 155 30.99 -72.51 38.97
N GLY A 156 30.10 -73.04 38.13
CA GLY A 156 28.76 -72.49 37.94
C GLY A 156 28.06 -72.75 36.61
N CYS A 157 27.87 -74.01 36.18
CA CYS A 157 27.13 -74.35 34.96
C CYS A 157 25.59 -74.09 35.05
N HIS A 158 25.09 -73.51 36.15
CA HIS A 158 23.66 -73.22 36.32
C HIS A 158 23.29 -71.73 36.28
N ASN A 159 24.24 -70.79 36.45
CA ASN A 159 23.92 -69.35 36.44
C ASN A 159 24.03 -68.71 35.04
N SER A 160 24.73 -69.36 34.10
CA SER A 160 24.96 -68.83 32.74
C SER A 160 23.71 -68.93 31.85
N GLU A 161 22.90 -69.98 32.00
CA GLU A 161 21.71 -70.17 31.16
C GLU A 161 20.56 -69.23 31.54
N GLU A 162 20.44 -68.91 32.84
CA GLU A 162 19.44 -67.99 33.38
C GLU A 162 19.74 -66.54 32.98
N GLU A 163 21.01 -66.11 33.05
CA GLU A 163 21.44 -64.79 32.57
C GLU A 163 21.27 -64.64 31.06
N GLU A 164 21.61 -65.66 30.28
CA GLU A 164 21.35 -65.65 28.84
C GLU A 164 19.84 -65.61 28.52
N GLN A 165 19.02 -66.31 29.31
CA GLN A 165 17.57 -66.30 29.14
C GLN A 165 16.99 -64.91 29.47
N GLN A 166 17.45 -64.30 30.55
CA GLN A 166 17.07 -62.94 30.92
C GLN A 166 17.46 -61.93 29.83
N GLN A 167 18.67 -62.01 29.28
CA GLN A 167 19.10 -61.15 28.17
C GLN A 167 18.26 -61.34 26.90
N ARG A 168 17.84 -62.59 26.61
CA ARG A 168 16.95 -62.89 25.47
C ARG A 168 15.59 -62.23 25.66
N GLU A 169 15.02 -62.30 26.86
CA GLU A 169 13.74 -61.69 27.21
C GLU A 169 13.81 -60.16 27.16
N GLU A 170 14.85 -59.56 27.75
CA GLU A 170 15.09 -58.10 27.69
C GLU A 170 15.25 -57.61 26.25
N THR A 171 16.00 -58.34 25.42
CA THR A 171 16.17 -58.02 23.99
C THR A 171 14.84 -58.10 23.23
N GLN A 172 13.99 -59.07 23.57
CA GLN A 172 12.68 -59.24 22.97
C GLN A 172 11.72 -58.12 23.39
N GLU A 173 11.76 -57.71 24.66
CA GLU A 173 11.00 -56.57 25.17
C GLU A 173 11.41 -55.25 24.49
N LEU A 174 12.71 -54.99 24.38
CA LEU A 174 13.23 -53.80 23.69
C LEU A 174 12.81 -53.77 22.21
N LYS A 175 12.82 -54.91 21.53
CA LYS A 175 12.31 -55.02 20.15
C LYS A 175 10.83 -54.71 20.06
N ALA A 176 10.02 -55.19 21.02
CA ALA A 176 8.59 -54.88 21.07
C ALA A 176 8.34 -53.38 21.30
N ARG A 177 9.06 -52.77 22.25
CA ARG A 177 9.00 -51.32 22.52
C ARG A 177 9.40 -50.50 21.30
N LEU A 178 10.45 -50.90 20.59
CA LEU A 178 10.87 -50.23 19.35
C LEU A 178 9.80 -50.29 18.26
N LYS A 179 9.13 -51.44 18.11
CA LYS A 179 8.05 -51.60 17.12
C LYS A 179 6.86 -50.70 17.46
N GLU A 180 6.52 -50.59 18.74
CA GLU A 180 5.45 -49.72 19.21
C GLU A 180 5.81 -48.23 19.04
N GLU A 181 7.03 -47.82 19.36
CA GLU A 181 7.49 -46.44 19.10
C GLU A 181 7.53 -46.11 17.60
N LYS A 182 7.94 -47.05 16.74
CA LYS A 182 7.82 -46.87 15.29
C LYS A 182 6.36 -46.67 14.86
N ARG A 183 5.42 -47.42 15.45
CA ARG A 183 3.99 -47.28 15.17
C ARG A 183 3.45 -45.92 15.65
N ARG A 184 3.91 -45.43 16.81
CA ARG A 184 3.56 -44.10 17.33
C ARG A 184 4.14 -43.00 16.45
N SER A 185 5.39 -43.15 16.02
CA SER A 185 6.06 -42.20 15.11
C SER A 185 5.29 -42.04 13.80
N THR A 186 4.88 -43.12 13.15
CA THR A 186 4.11 -43.03 11.90
C THR A 186 2.71 -42.44 12.11
N ASN A 187 2.12 -42.66 13.29
CA ASN A 187 0.84 -42.05 13.66
C ASN A 187 0.96 -40.53 13.82
N PHE A 188 1.99 -40.05 14.53
CA PHE A 188 2.27 -38.63 14.67
C PHE A 188 2.64 -37.98 13.33
N GLU A 189 3.39 -38.67 12.48
CA GLU A 189 3.73 -38.20 11.13
C GLU A 189 2.48 -38.01 10.26
N LEU A 190 1.54 -38.98 10.31
CA LEU A 190 0.26 -38.86 9.65
C LEU A 190 -0.55 -37.67 10.18
N GLN A 191 -0.58 -37.47 11.51
CA GLN A 191 -1.28 -36.34 12.13
C GLN A 191 -0.68 -35.00 11.70
N ALA A 192 0.65 -34.87 11.70
CA ALA A 192 1.36 -33.68 11.24
C ALA A 192 1.05 -33.40 9.77
N SER A 193 1.05 -34.42 8.91
CA SER A 193 0.70 -34.29 7.49
C SER A 193 -0.73 -33.80 7.28
N LEU A 194 -1.69 -34.33 8.04
CA LEU A 194 -3.08 -33.88 7.98
C LEU A 194 -3.22 -32.42 8.41
N TYR A 195 -2.55 -32.02 9.49
CA TYR A 195 -2.58 -30.65 9.98
C TYR A 195 -1.93 -29.68 8.99
N GLN A 196 -0.78 -30.03 8.44
CA GLN A 196 -0.11 -29.24 7.40
C GLN A 196 -1.01 -29.03 6.17
N ARG A 197 -1.71 -30.08 5.73
CA ARG A 197 -2.66 -29.97 4.62
C ARG A 197 -3.88 -29.12 4.95
N TYR A 198 -4.41 -29.25 6.17
CA TYR A 198 -5.51 -28.40 6.63
C TYR A 198 -5.11 -26.92 6.61
N MET A 199 -3.95 -26.58 7.17
CA MET A 199 -3.42 -25.22 7.18
C MET A 199 -3.21 -24.68 5.76
N LEU A 200 -2.65 -25.50 4.86
CA LEU A 200 -2.42 -25.09 3.47
C LEU A 200 -3.75 -24.79 2.75
N ASN A 201 -4.76 -25.63 2.92
CA ASN A 201 -6.08 -25.41 2.33
C ASN A 201 -6.76 -24.16 2.90
N TYR A 202 -6.60 -23.91 4.20
CA TYR A 202 -7.15 -22.72 4.84
C TYR A 202 -6.48 -21.44 4.30
N HIS A 203 -5.16 -21.44 4.18
CA HIS A 203 -4.41 -20.32 3.59
C HIS A 203 -4.80 -20.08 2.14
N HIS A 204 -4.99 -21.14 1.33
CA HIS A 204 -5.43 -20.99 -0.05
C HIS A 204 -6.82 -20.34 -0.14
N ALA A 205 -7.78 -20.81 0.67
CA ALA A 205 -9.14 -20.25 0.68
C ALA A 205 -9.17 -18.79 1.16
N ASP A 206 -8.31 -18.44 2.12
CA ASP A 206 -8.17 -17.05 2.58
C ASP A 206 -7.55 -16.16 1.49
N GLN A 207 -6.52 -16.65 0.79
CA GLN A 207 -5.88 -15.94 -0.30
C GLN A 207 -6.82 -15.71 -1.49
N GLU A 208 -7.70 -16.66 -1.81
CA GLU A 208 -8.76 -16.47 -2.82
C GLU A 208 -9.71 -15.34 -2.41
N LYS A 209 -10.17 -15.32 -1.15
CA LYS A 209 -11.04 -14.24 -0.64
C LYS A 209 -10.37 -12.88 -0.69
N ILE A 210 -9.08 -12.80 -0.32
CA ILE A 210 -8.30 -11.56 -0.41
C ILE A 210 -8.23 -11.09 -1.86
N THR A 211 -7.92 -11.99 -2.79
CA THR A 211 -7.84 -11.68 -4.23
C THR A 211 -9.18 -11.17 -4.78
N ASP A 212 -10.29 -11.76 -4.34
CA ASP A 212 -11.64 -11.34 -4.74
C ASP A 212 -11.98 -9.95 -4.18
N LEU A 213 -11.63 -9.67 -2.93
CA LEU A 213 -11.82 -8.36 -2.30
C LEU A 213 -10.96 -7.27 -2.96
N GLU A 214 -9.71 -7.58 -3.29
CA GLU A 214 -8.82 -6.67 -4.02
C GLU A 214 -9.40 -6.32 -5.40
N ARG A 215 -9.94 -7.32 -6.11
CA ARG A 215 -10.61 -7.12 -7.39
C ARG A 215 -11.85 -6.23 -7.27
N GLN A 216 -12.63 -6.38 -6.19
CA GLN A 216 -13.82 -5.53 -5.96
C GLN A 216 -13.43 -4.08 -5.68
N ARG A 217 -12.38 -3.84 -4.90
CA ARG A 217 -11.82 -2.49 -4.67
C ARG A 217 -11.35 -1.85 -5.97
N ASP A 218 -10.58 -2.57 -6.78
CA ASP A 218 -10.04 -2.03 -8.03
C ASP A 218 -11.16 -1.72 -9.06
N GLN A 219 -12.29 -2.44 -9.00
CA GLN A 219 -13.48 -2.14 -9.81
C GLN A 219 -14.27 -0.92 -9.30
N GLN A 220 -14.30 -0.67 -7.99
CA GLN A 220 -14.90 0.55 -7.44
C GLN A 220 -14.11 1.80 -7.83
N ASP A 221 -12.78 1.72 -7.87
CA ASP A 221 -11.92 2.85 -8.25
C ASP A 221 -12.03 3.21 -9.75
N LEU A 222 -12.35 2.22 -10.62
CA LEU A 222 -12.55 2.45 -12.05
C LEU A 222 -13.98 2.88 -12.42
N GLY A 223 -14.97 2.67 -11.55
CA GLY A 223 -16.36 3.08 -11.77
C GLY A 223 -16.66 4.57 -11.49
N SER A 224 -15.68 5.34 -11.01
CA SER A 224 -15.84 6.75 -10.64
C SER A 224 -15.34 7.75 -11.70
N CYS A 225 -14.85 7.30 -12.86
CA CYS A 225 -14.22 8.17 -13.86
C CYS A 225 -14.74 7.93 -15.28
N GLU A 226 -15.90 8.49 -15.61
CA GLU A 226 -16.30 9.03 -16.93
C GLU A 226 -17.59 9.82 -16.67
N GLU A 227 -17.71 11.12 -16.97
CA GLU A 227 -17.90 11.61 -18.34
C GLU A 227 -17.69 13.14 -18.38
N ALA A 228 -16.65 13.59 -19.09
CA ALA A 228 -16.45 15.00 -19.42
C ALA A 228 -16.83 15.22 -20.89
N MET A 229 -17.93 15.95 -21.13
CA MET A 229 -18.27 16.47 -22.47
C MET A 229 -18.51 17.99 -22.42
N PRO A 230 -18.12 18.74 -23.47
CA PRO A 230 -18.05 20.21 -23.46
C PRO A 230 -19.40 20.89 -23.77
N PRO A 231 -19.60 22.17 -23.39
CA PRO A 231 -20.88 22.84 -23.55
C PRO A 231 -21.03 23.44 -24.95
N SER A 232 -22.13 23.13 -25.63
CA SER A 232 -22.62 23.94 -26.76
C SER A 232 -24.05 24.43 -26.49
N SER A 233 -24.21 25.73 -26.71
CA SER A 233 -25.36 26.63 -26.64
C SER A 233 -26.78 26.08 -26.84
N SER A 234 -27.72 26.52 -25.99
CA SER A 234 -29.09 26.91 -26.39
C SER A 234 -29.86 27.60 -25.24
N PRO A 235 -30.61 28.70 -25.48
CA PRO A 235 -31.51 29.30 -24.50
C PRO A 235 -32.98 28.97 -24.77
N ARG A 236 -33.68 28.43 -23.76
CA ARG A 236 -35.03 28.82 -23.26
C ARG A 236 -35.85 27.66 -22.71
N ASP A 237 -36.35 27.92 -21.50
CA ASP A 237 -37.72 27.72 -21.02
C ASP A 237 -38.38 26.35 -21.30
N SER A 238 -38.30 25.45 -20.32
CA SER A 238 -39.38 24.50 -20.03
C SER A 238 -39.39 24.18 -18.54
N LEU A 239 -40.38 24.74 -17.84
CA LEU A 239 -40.77 24.36 -16.49
C LEU A 239 -41.29 22.92 -16.52
N ALA A 240 -40.46 22.00 -16.04
CA ALA A 240 -40.92 20.76 -15.43
C ALA A 240 -40.03 20.55 -14.20
N SER A 241 -40.64 20.64 -13.03
CA SER A 241 -40.05 20.31 -11.74
C SER A 241 -39.66 18.84 -11.72
N SER A 242 -38.46 18.52 -12.21
CA SER A 242 -37.82 17.23 -12.02
C SER A 242 -37.08 17.29 -10.70
N SER A 243 -37.77 16.92 -9.63
CA SER A 243 -37.11 16.55 -8.38
C SER A 243 -36.19 15.38 -8.70
N HIS A 244 -34.88 15.64 -8.75
CA HIS A 244 -33.87 14.61 -8.80
C HIS A 244 -33.91 13.86 -7.45
N THR A 245 -34.81 12.88 -7.33
CA THR A 245 -34.73 11.87 -6.29
C THR A 245 -33.51 11.03 -6.62
N SER A 246 -32.42 11.30 -5.90
CA SER A 246 -31.20 10.50 -5.94
C SER A 246 -31.58 9.03 -5.74
N VAL A 247 -31.31 8.19 -6.74
CA VAL A 247 -31.60 6.75 -6.76
C VAL A 247 -30.93 6.00 -5.58
N LEU A 248 -29.94 6.62 -4.93
CA LEU A 248 -29.30 6.12 -3.71
C LEU A 248 -30.16 6.30 -2.43
N ASN A 249 -31.24 7.08 -2.49
CA ASN A 249 -32.10 7.37 -1.34
C ASN A 249 -33.21 6.33 -1.12
N ASP A 250 -33.37 5.38 -2.05
CA ASP A 250 -34.38 4.32 -1.99
C ASP A 250 -33.81 2.96 -1.52
N SER A 251 -32.52 2.91 -1.17
CA SER A 251 -31.91 1.69 -0.63
C SER A 251 -32.36 1.49 0.83
N ILE A 252 -32.87 0.30 1.15
CA ILE A 252 -33.32 -0.07 2.49
C ILE A 252 -32.25 -0.97 3.11
N LEU A 253 -31.82 -0.63 4.31
CA LEU A 253 -30.88 -1.39 5.14
C LEU A 253 -31.66 -2.13 6.22
N GLU A 254 -31.31 -3.39 6.46
CA GLU A 254 -32.00 -4.22 7.45
C GLU A 254 -31.11 -4.51 8.66
N CYS A 255 -31.71 -4.52 9.85
CA CYS A 255 -31.05 -5.05 11.04
C CYS A 255 -30.90 -6.58 10.94
N PRO A 256 -29.70 -7.17 11.06
CA PRO A 256 -29.51 -8.60 10.92
C PRO A 256 -30.13 -9.41 12.07
N THR A 257 -30.42 -8.77 13.20
CA THR A 257 -30.97 -9.45 14.38
C THR A 257 -32.50 -9.50 14.35
N CYS A 258 -33.18 -8.39 14.04
CA CYS A 258 -34.65 -8.32 14.07
C CYS A 258 -35.31 -7.96 12.73
N GLN A 259 -34.53 -7.82 11.65
CA GLN A 259 -34.99 -7.51 10.29
C GLN A 259 -35.79 -6.20 10.17
N ASN A 260 -35.61 -5.26 11.09
CA ASN A 260 -36.20 -3.94 10.92
C ASN A 260 -35.54 -3.22 9.74
N GLU A 261 -36.37 -2.67 8.86
CA GLU A 261 -35.98 -1.93 7.67
C GLU A 261 -35.76 -0.44 7.99
N TYR A 262 -34.68 0.13 7.46
CA TYR A 262 -34.34 1.53 7.59
C TYR A 262 -33.91 2.10 6.23
N PRO A 263 -34.40 3.29 5.84
CA PRO A 263 -33.89 3.97 4.65
C PRO A 263 -32.39 4.25 4.79
N ALA A 264 -31.64 4.14 3.69
CA ALA A 264 -30.19 4.40 3.68
C ALA A 264 -29.85 5.85 4.06
N SER A 265 -30.77 6.80 3.83
CA SER A 265 -30.65 8.18 4.32
C SER A 265 -30.71 8.29 5.85
N GLU A 266 -31.29 7.31 6.54
CA GLU A 266 -31.46 7.28 8.00
C GLU A 266 -30.56 6.22 8.65
N TYR A 267 -29.39 5.92 8.07
CA TYR A 267 -28.45 4.91 8.59
C TYR A 267 -28.06 5.13 10.07
N ARG A 268 -28.09 6.38 10.56
CA ARG A 268 -27.81 6.70 11.98
C ARG A 268 -28.86 6.10 12.93
N GLU A 269 -30.11 6.00 12.51
CA GLU A 269 -31.17 5.38 13.32
C GLU A 269 -31.03 3.85 13.33
N LEU A 270 -30.60 3.25 12.21
CA LEU A 270 -30.21 1.83 12.19
C LEU A 270 -29.04 1.55 13.14
N LEU A 271 -28.01 2.39 13.19
CA LEU A 271 -26.87 2.19 14.10
C LEU A 271 -27.28 2.23 15.58
N LYS A 272 -28.10 3.21 15.97
CA LYS A 272 -28.68 3.26 17.34
C LYS A 272 -29.52 2.03 17.64
N HIS A 273 -30.28 1.56 16.66
CA HIS A 273 -31.07 0.36 16.80
C HIS A 273 -30.19 -0.90 16.95
N LEU A 274 -29.07 -1.00 16.22
CA LEU A 274 -28.12 -2.10 16.35
C LEU A 274 -27.46 -2.14 17.74
N GLU A 275 -27.17 -0.99 18.35
CA GLU A 275 -26.64 -0.92 19.72
C GLU A 275 -27.59 -1.53 20.76
N ILE A 276 -28.91 -1.38 20.55
CA ILE A 276 -29.93 -1.95 21.44
C ILE A 276 -30.24 -3.40 21.07
N CYS A 277 -30.22 -3.73 19.78
CA CYS A 277 -30.64 -5.02 19.25
C CYS A 277 -29.54 -6.10 19.35
N LEU A 278 -28.31 -5.72 19.70
CA LEU A 278 -27.19 -6.63 19.93
C LEU A 278 -26.95 -6.94 21.42
N GLU A 279 -27.69 -6.31 22.35
CA GLU A 279 -27.82 -6.75 23.75
C GLU A 279 -28.87 -7.86 23.89
#